data_AF-A0A6P2CW71-F1
#
_entry.id   AF-A0A6P2CW71-F1
#
_cell.length_a   1.000
_cell.length_b   1.000
_cell.length_c   1.000
_cell.angle_alpha   90.00
_cell.angle_beta   90.00
_cell.angle_gamma   90.00
#
_symmetry.space_group_name_H-M   'P 1'
#
loop_
_entity.id
_entity.type
_entity.pdbx_description
1 polymer ?
#
loop_
_entity_poly.entity_id
_entity_poly.type
_entity_poly.pdbx_seq_one_letter_code
_entity_poly.pdbx_strand_id
1 'polypeptide(L)'
;MIGGEHEAFLGAIFKRPEDVTNRLVYADWLDEHDHPGGELIRLRQQLALPDLPKAKRTTLAARERKVLAKCDRDWLVLLERADWKQRYLQVRPANEYVADWQSRRKRLWSAPAQKAMSRALAAFEEEIGLPLPCSWKAFAHACGGGRLCGDWIWVPTKGGDMGQRQWSVWKTATNEQFDRLNVTAEVRSWIRSSVRFGNGSHGDILVWNTSRVTDPVRVEYEVVWLTSPYQDRIETFESFEAMWNTRVAETRNADGDEARPFEPE
;
A
#
# COMPACT_ATOMS: atom_id res chain seq x y z
N MET A 1 -11.26 13.93 -20.64
CA MET A 1 -10.94 14.09 -19.21
C MET A 1 -12.21 13.80 -18.46
N ILE A 2 -12.13 12.85 -17.52
CA ILE A 2 -13.22 12.57 -16.62
C ILE A 2 -13.39 13.79 -15.68
N GLY A 3 -14.60 14.38 -15.64
CA GLY A 3 -14.87 15.68 -15.00
C GLY A 3 -15.06 15.64 -13.48
N GLY A 4 -15.50 16.76 -12.89
CA GLY A 4 -15.66 16.92 -11.43
C GLY A 4 -16.63 15.93 -10.75
N GLU A 5 -17.55 15.32 -11.50
CA GLU A 5 -18.46 14.28 -10.98
C GLU A 5 -17.70 13.03 -10.50
N HIS A 6 -16.67 12.61 -11.24
CA HIS A 6 -15.85 11.47 -10.87
C HIS A 6 -15.04 11.72 -9.59
N GLU A 7 -14.51 12.94 -9.42
CA GLU A 7 -13.85 13.33 -8.19
C GLU A 7 -14.82 13.30 -7.01
N ALA A 8 -16.09 13.66 -7.22
CA ALA A 8 -17.13 13.56 -6.20
C ALA A 8 -17.43 12.10 -5.83
N PHE A 9 -17.53 11.18 -6.79
CA PHE A 9 -17.70 9.75 -6.53
C PHE A 9 -16.52 9.15 -5.75
N LEU A 10 -15.29 9.41 -6.20
CA LEU A 10 -14.09 8.94 -5.49
C LEU A 10 -14.00 9.56 -4.08
N GLY A 11 -14.40 10.83 -3.92
CA GLY A 11 -14.50 11.49 -2.63
C GLY A 11 -15.53 10.82 -1.71
N ALA A 12 -16.69 10.43 -2.23
CA ALA A 12 -17.72 9.71 -1.47
C ALA A 12 -17.25 8.32 -1.05
N ILE A 13 -16.67 7.55 -1.96
CA ILE A 13 -16.08 6.23 -1.68
C ILE A 13 -14.94 6.37 -0.65
N PHE A 14 -14.07 7.37 -0.79
CA PHE A 14 -13.00 7.59 0.18
C PHE A 14 -13.55 8.01 1.54
N LYS A 15 -14.65 8.78 1.61
CA LYS A 15 -15.28 9.18 2.88
C LYS A 15 -15.85 7.97 3.62
N ARG A 16 -16.53 7.06 2.91
CA ARG A 16 -17.16 5.84 3.42
C ARG A 16 -16.70 4.61 2.63
N PRO A 17 -15.47 4.12 2.87
CA PRO A 17 -14.90 3.06 2.05
C PRO A 17 -15.62 1.71 2.16
N GLU A 18 -16.35 1.48 3.25
CA GLU A 18 -17.21 0.32 3.48
C GLU A 18 -18.56 0.37 2.73
N ASP A 19 -18.95 1.54 2.24
CA ASP A 19 -20.25 1.75 1.57
C ASP A 19 -20.21 1.17 0.15
N VAL A 20 -20.71 -0.07 0.03
CA VAL A 20 -20.82 -0.79 -1.24
C VAL A 20 -21.72 -0.05 -2.23
N THR A 21 -22.75 0.65 -1.75
CA THR A 21 -23.69 1.38 -2.62
C THR A 21 -22.97 2.51 -3.36
N ASN A 22 -22.13 3.29 -2.67
CA ASN A 22 -21.33 4.34 -3.34
C ASN A 22 -20.43 3.77 -4.44
N ARG A 23 -19.87 2.57 -4.22
CA ARG A 23 -19.01 1.88 -5.20
C ARG A 23 -19.81 1.42 -6.42
N LEU A 24 -21.00 0.86 -6.21
CA LEU A 24 -21.84 0.36 -7.30
C LEU A 24 -22.44 1.50 -8.13
N VAL A 25 -22.89 2.59 -7.51
CA VAL A 25 -23.38 3.78 -8.23
C VAL A 25 -22.27 4.37 -9.10
N TYR A 26 -21.04 4.45 -8.55
CA TYR A 26 -19.90 4.88 -9.34
C TYR A 26 -19.56 3.90 -10.47
N ALA A 27 -19.73 2.59 -10.25
CA ALA A 27 -19.55 1.61 -11.31
C ALA A 27 -20.56 1.76 -12.45
N ASP A 28 -21.83 2.08 -12.15
CA ASP A 28 -22.85 2.38 -13.15
C ASP A 28 -22.46 3.63 -13.96
N TRP A 29 -22.03 4.71 -13.28
CA TRP A 29 -21.54 5.92 -13.95
C TRP A 29 -20.31 5.64 -14.84
N LEU A 30 -19.38 4.77 -14.40
CA LEU A 30 -18.22 4.40 -15.21
C LEU A 30 -18.61 3.62 -16.47
N ASP A 31 -19.62 2.75 -16.39
CA ASP A 31 -20.11 2.01 -17.56
C ASP A 31 -20.79 2.94 -18.57
N GLU A 32 -21.57 3.92 -18.11
CA GLU A 32 -22.18 4.96 -18.96
C GLU A 32 -21.13 5.79 -19.72
N HIS A 33 -19.90 5.82 -19.22
CA HIS A 33 -18.76 6.52 -19.81
C HIS A 33 -17.73 5.57 -20.46
N ASP A 34 -18.12 4.32 -20.74
CA ASP A 34 -17.28 3.29 -21.37
C ASP A 34 -15.94 3.02 -20.65
N HIS A 35 -15.88 3.29 -19.34
CA HIS A 35 -14.67 3.12 -18.56
C HIS A 35 -14.59 1.70 -17.95
N PRO A 36 -13.49 0.94 -18.15
CA PRO A 36 -13.38 -0.46 -17.71
C PRO A 36 -13.44 -0.63 -16.19
N GLY A 37 -13.25 0.45 -15.44
CA GLY A 37 -13.33 0.48 -13.99
C GLY A 37 -14.70 0.10 -13.42
N GLY A 38 -15.80 0.26 -14.17
CA GLY A 38 -17.13 -0.14 -13.70
C GLY A 38 -17.22 -1.67 -13.52
N GLU A 39 -16.71 -2.44 -14.48
CA GLU A 39 -16.59 -3.89 -14.35
C GLU A 39 -15.64 -4.27 -13.20
N LEU A 40 -14.49 -3.60 -13.09
CA LEU A 40 -13.50 -3.89 -12.05
C LEU A 40 -14.10 -3.78 -10.63
N ILE A 41 -14.82 -2.70 -10.37
CA ILE A 41 -15.43 -2.46 -9.06
C ILE A 41 -16.39 -3.60 -8.71
N ARG A 42 -17.24 -4.03 -9.63
CA ARG A 42 -18.20 -5.12 -9.40
C ARG A 42 -17.49 -6.46 -9.18
N LEU A 43 -16.42 -6.75 -9.92
CA LEU A 43 -15.60 -7.93 -9.70
C LEU A 43 -15.00 -7.94 -8.29
N ARG A 44 -14.45 -6.81 -7.83
CA ARG A 44 -13.91 -6.67 -6.47
C ARG A 44 -14.99 -6.84 -5.39
N GLN A 45 -16.20 -6.31 -5.60
CA GLN A 45 -17.31 -6.54 -4.67
C GLN A 45 -17.71 -8.02 -4.59
N GLN A 46 -17.73 -8.73 -5.73
CA GLN A 46 -18.00 -10.17 -5.73
C GLN A 46 -16.88 -10.98 -5.06
N LEU A 47 -15.62 -10.63 -5.31
CA LEU A 47 -14.45 -11.28 -4.70
C LEU A 47 -14.36 -11.07 -3.19
N ALA A 48 -14.91 -9.97 -2.68
CA ALA A 48 -14.97 -9.66 -1.25
C ALA A 48 -15.99 -10.51 -0.48
N LEU A 49 -16.88 -11.25 -1.16
CA LEU A 49 -17.84 -12.13 -0.50
C LEU A 49 -17.10 -13.27 0.25
N PRO A 50 -17.35 -13.46 1.55
CA PRO A 50 -16.65 -14.47 2.35
C PRO A 50 -16.92 -15.89 1.83
N ASP A 51 -18.18 -16.18 1.50
CA ASP A 51 -18.64 -17.53 1.12
C ASP A 51 -18.49 -17.82 -0.38
N LEU A 52 -17.70 -17.03 -1.11
CA LEU A 52 -17.48 -17.23 -2.54
C LEU A 52 -16.70 -18.53 -2.80
N PRO A 53 -17.27 -19.51 -3.54
CA PRO A 53 -16.62 -20.79 -3.82
C PRO A 53 -15.25 -20.60 -4.50
N LYS A 54 -14.25 -21.40 -4.10
CA LYS A 54 -12.86 -21.30 -4.60
C LYS A 54 -12.78 -21.28 -6.14
N ALA A 55 -13.52 -22.16 -6.82
CA ALA A 55 -13.54 -22.20 -8.28
C ALA A 55 -14.05 -20.90 -8.90
N LYS A 56 -15.13 -20.31 -8.35
CA LYS A 56 -15.65 -19.01 -8.80
C LYS A 56 -14.67 -17.89 -8.50
N ARG A 57 -14.04 -17.90 -7.31
CA ARG A 57 -13.00 -16.94 -6.91
C ARG A 57 -11.84 -16.93 -7.89
N THR A 58 -11.34 -18.10 -8.30
CA THR A 58 -10.27 -18.22 -9.31
C THR A 58 -10.69 -17.61 -10.65
N THR A 59 -11.91 -17.90 -11.13
CA THR A 59 -12.43 -17.36 -12.39
C THR A 59 -12.59 -15.84 -12.33
N LEU A 60 -13.16 -15.31 -11.25
CA LEU A 60 -13.35 -13.87 -11.05
C LEU A 60 -12.00 -13.14 -10.93
N ALA A 61 -11.04 -13.68 -10.19
CA ALA A 61 -9.70 -13.12 -10.09
C ALA A 61 -8.95 -13.13 -11.44
N ALA A 62 -9.15 -14.17 -12.26
CA ALA A 62 -8.61 -14.20 -13.61
C ALA A 62 -9.26 -13.13 -14.51
N ARG A 63 -10.57 -12.87 -14.36
CA ARG A 63 -11.25 -11.79 -15.07
C ARG A 63 -10.81 -10.42 -14.57
N GLU A 64 -10.68 -10.24 -13.27
CA GLU A 64 -10.20 -9.01 -12.63
C GLU A 64 -8.84 -8.61 -13.22
N ARG A 65 -7.88 -9.53 -13.28
CA ARG A 65 -6.56 -9.27 -13.90
C ARG A 65 -6.66 -8.76 -15.35
N LYS A 66 -7.60 -9.29 -16.14
CA LYS A 66 -7.82 -8.83 -17.52
C LYS A 66 -8.43 -7.43 -17.59
N VAL A 67 -9.28 -7.06 -16.64
CA VAL A 67 -9.89 -5.72 -16.57
C VAL A 67 -8.89 -4.70 -16.01
N LEU A 68 -8.12 -5.09 -14.99
CA LEU A 68 -7.04 -4.27 -14.42
C LEU A 68 -6.06 -3.80 -15.48
N ALA A 69 -5.65 -4.68 -16.39
CA ALA A 69 -4.74 -4.35 -17.49
C ALA A 69 -5.27 -3.27 -18.47
N LYS A 70 -6.56 -2.94 -18.42
CA LYS A 70 -7.20 -1.89 -19.23
C LYS A 70 -7.41 -0.59 -18.47
N CYS A 71 -7.22 -0.59 -17.15
CA CYS A 71 -7.50 0.56 -16.31
C CYS A 71 -6.27 1.49 -16.26
N ASP A 72 -6.53 2.79 -16.16
CA ASP A 72 -5.48 3.77 -15.89
C ASP A 72 -4.86 3.55 -14.50
N ARG A 73 -3.53 3.63 -14.41
CA ARG A 73 -2.80 3.35 -13.17
C ARG A 73 -3.05 4.39 -12.09
N ASP A 74 -3.15 5.66 -12.45
CA ASP A 74 -3.37 6.73 -11.47
C ASP A 74 -4.79 6.67 -10.92
N TRP A 75 -5.76 6.30 -11.76
CA TRP A 75 -7.11 5.94 -11.33
C TRP A 75 -7.13 4.72 -10.38
N LEU A 76 -6.37 3.66 -10.67
CA LEU A 76 -6.29 2.49 -9.77
C LEU A 76 -5.77 2.88 -8.39
N VAL A 77 -4.74 3.73 -8.33
CA VAL A 77 -4.24 4.26 -7.05
C VAL A 77 -5.36 5.00 -6.31
N LEU A 78 -6.15 5.85 -6.99
CA LEU A 78 -7.25 6.58 -6.37
C LEU A 78 -8.34 5.65 -5.80
N LEU A 79 -8.70 4.59 -6.53
CA LEU A 79 -9.66 3.61 -6.06
C LEU A 79 -9.13 2.83 -4.86
N GLU A 80 -7.88 2.36 -4.92
CA GLU A 80 -7.25 1.55 -3.87
C GLU A 80 -7.00 2.34 -2.58
N ARG A 81 -6.89 3.67 -2.64
CA ARG A 81 -6.81 4.52 -1.43
C ARG A 81 -7.95 4.27 -0.47
N ALA A 82 -9.17 4.05 -0.97
CA ALA A 82 -10.32 3.76 -0.12
C ALA A 82 -10.21 2.39 0.55
N ASP A 83 -9.77 1.37 -0.19
CA ASP A 83 -9.55 0.02 0.33
C ASP A 83 -8.47 0.02 1.43
N TRP A 84 -7.36 0.73 1.19
CA TRP A 84 -6.30 0.91 2.18
C TRP A 84 -6.76 1.72 3.40
N LYS A 85 -7.58 2.74 3.20
CA LYS A 85 -8.19 3.48 4.32
C LYS A 85 -9.06 2.56 5.18
N GLN A 86 -9.86 1.69 4.56
CA GLN A 86 -10.68 0.71 5.28
C GLN A 86 -9.81 -0.28 6.08
N ARG A 87 -8.76 -0.82 5.47
CA ARG A 87 -7.80 -1.70 6.16
C ARG A 87 -7.13 -0.99 7.33
N TYR A 88 -6.70 0.26 7.12
CA TYR A 88 -6.11 1.08 8.17
C TYR A 88 -7.10 1.40 9.30
N LEU A 89 -8.39 1.51 9.01
CA LEU A 89 -9.47 1.61 10.01
C LEU A 89 -9.62 0.36 10.86
N GLN A 90 -9.29 -0.81 10.32
CA GLN A 90 -9.36 -2.09 11.02
C GLN A 90 -8.09 -2.46 11.81
N VAL A 91 -7.01 -1.69 11.67
CA VAL A 91 -5.75 -1.92 12.38
C VAL A 91 -5.57 -0.82 13.41
N ARG A 92 -5.74 -1.17 14.69
CA ARG A 92 -5.41 -0.28 15.80
C ARG A 92 -3.88 -0.19 15.90
N PRO A 93 -3.28 1.01 16.01
CA PRO A 93 -1.88 1.11 16.38
C PRO A 93 -1.75 0.63 17.84
N ALA A 94 -0.94 -0.40 18.06
CA ALA A 94 -0.74 -0.98 19.39
C ALA A 94 -0.23 0.04 20.43
N ASN A 95 0.43 1.12 19.99
CA ASN A 95 1.18 2.04 20.86
C ASN A 95 0.96 3.53 20.53
N GLU A 96 -0.02 3.91 19.70
CA GLU A 96 -0.32 5.32 19.40
C GLU A 96 -1.52 5.76 20.24
N TYR A 97 -1.40 6.93 20.88
CA TYR A 97 -2.51 7.51 21.62
C TYR A 97 -3.68 7.73 20.65
N VAL A 98 -4.89 7.28 20.99
CA VAL A 98 -6.05 7.32 20.06
C VAL A 98 -6.29 8.74 19.52
N ALA A 99 -6.11 9.76 20.36
CA ALA A 99 -6.25 11.15 19.95
C ALA A 99 -5.17 11.61 18.94
N ASP A 100 -3.93 11.14 19.08
CA ASP A 100 -2.85 11.44 18.13
C ASP A 100 -3.12 10.77 16.79
N TRP A 101 -3.58 9.52 16.83
CA TRP A 101 -3.97 8.77 15.65
C TRP A 101 -5.15 9.40 14.89
N GLN A 102 -6.20 9.81 15.59
CA GLN A 102 -7.34 10.52 15.01
C GLN A 102 -6.93 11.88 14.41
N SER A 103 -6.11 12.65 15.14
CA SER A 103 -5.60 13.95 14.68
C SER A 103 -4.75 13.80 13.42
N ARG A 104 -3.86 12.81 13.41
CA ARG A 104 -3.03 12.45 12.26
C ARG A 104 -3.88 12.09 11.04
N ARG A 105 -4.92 11.29 11.21
CA ARG A 105 -5.87 10.92 10.14
C ARG A 105 -6.57 12.12 9.56
N LYS A 106 -7.14 12.99 10.40
CA LYS A 106 -7.84 14.21 9.95
C LYS A 106 -6.92 15.09 9.10
N ARG A 107 -5.66 15.22 9.49
CA ARG A 107 -4.64 15.95 8.71
C ARG A 107 -4.32 15.24 7.40
N LEU A 108 -4.02 13.94 7.44
CA LEU A 108 -3.59 13.14 6.29
C LEU A 108 -4.68 13.06 5.21
N TRP A 109 -5.94 12.93 5.60
CA TRP A 109 -7.07 12.76 4.69
C TRP A 109 -7.68 14.07 4.19
N SER A 110 -7.09 15.21 4.55
CA SER A 110 -7.47 16.49 3.96
C SER A 110 -7.04 16.56 2.49
N ALA A 111 -7.84 17.22 1.64
CA ALA A 111 -7.52 17.39 0.23
C ALA A 111 -6.14 18.04 -0.02
N PRO A 112 -5.72 19.08 0.74
CA PRO A 112 -4.36 19.63 0.61
C PRO A 112 -3.25 18.62 0.91
N ALA A 113 -3.44 17.77 1.94
CA ALA A 113 -2.47 16.74 2.27
C ALA A 113 -2.40 15.64 1.21
N GLN A 114 -3.54 15.23 0.66
CA GLN A 114 -3.59 14.27 -0.45
C GLN A 114 -2.87 14.81 -1.70
N LYS A 115 -3.08 16.08 -2.06
CA LYS A 115 -2.37 16.73 -3.18
C LYS A 115 -0.87 16.85 -2.90
N ALA A 116 -0.47 17.16 -1.66
CA ALA A 116 0.94 17.19 -1.27
C ALA A 116 1.59 15.81 -1.38
N MET A 117 0.90 14.75 -0.92
CA MET A 117 1.35 13.37 -1.01
C MET A 117 1.54 12.93 -2.47
N SER A 118 0.58 13.19 -3.37
CA SER A 118 0.74 12.84 -4.79
C SER A 118 1.95 13.51 -5.43
N ARG A 119 2.21 14.79 -5.12
CA ARG A 119 3.42 15.48 -5.60
C ARG A 119 4.70 14.89 -5.02
N ALA A 120 4.70 14.53 -3.74
CA ALA A 120 5.86 13.92 -3.08
C ALA A 120 6.18 12.54 -3.65
N LEU A 121 5.16 11.73 -3.93
CA LEU A 121 5.31 10.42 -4.57
C LEU A 121 5.82 10.53 -6.01
N ALA A 122 5.29 11.47 -6.80
CA ALA A 122 5.74 11.70 -8.17
C ALA A 122 7.21 12.18 -8.23
N ALA A 123 7.57 13.14 -7.36
CA ALA A 123 8.96 13.59 -7.24
C ALA A 123 9.89 12.44 -6.80
N PHE A 124 9.40 11.54 -5.96
CA PHE A 124 10.15 10.36 -5.55
C PHE A 124 10.33 9.37 -6.71
N GLU A 125 9.29 9.07 -7.50
CA GLU A 125 9.40 8.26 -8.73
C GLU A 125 10.42 8.84 -9.72
N GLU A 126 10.40 10.17 -9.92
CA GLU A 126 11.36 10.87 -10.78
C GLU A 126 12.80 10.73 -10.26
N GLU A 127 13.02 10.93 -8.97
CA GLU A 127 14.36 10.85 -8.38
C GLU A 127 14.95 9.43 -8.43
N ILE A 128 14.14 8.41 -8.15
CA ILE A 128 14.61 7.01 -8.15
C ILE A 128 14.67 6.41 -9.56
N GLY A 129 14.10 7.10 -10.55
CA GLY A 129 14.02 6.62 -11.94
C GLY A 129 13.17 5.36 -12.11
N LEU A 130 12.29 5.05 -11.14
CA LEU A 130 11.47 3.85 -11.11
C LEU A 130 10.04 4.20 -10.68
N PRO A 131 9.02 3.55 -11.26
CA PRO A 131 7.65 3.66 -10.77
C PRO A 131 7.51 2.97 -9.41
N LEU A 132 6.71 3.55 -8.53
CA LEU A 132 6.38 2.99 -7.21
C LEU A 132 5.22 2.00 -7.33
N PRO A 133 5.19 0.95 -6.48
CA PRO A 133 4.08 0.01 -6.45
C PRO A 133 2.74 0.68 -6.17
N CYS A 134 1.70 0.27 -6.90
CA CYS A 134 0.35 0.81 -6.74
C CYS A 134 -0.16 0.62 -5.31
N SER A 135 0.00 -0.58 -4.75
CA SER A 135 -0.44 -0.92 -3.41
C SER A 135 0.25 -0.05 -2.34
N TRP A 136 1.54 0.22 -2.51
CA TRP A 136 2.28 1.08 -1.59
C TRP A 136 1.93 2.56 -1.75
N LYS A 137 1.68 3.06 -2.97
CA LYS A 137 1.18 4.43 -3.17
C LYS A 137 -0.19 4.63 -2.53
N ALA A 138 -1.08 3.66 -2.68
CA ALA A 138 -2.39 3.69 -2.04
C ALA A 138 -2.26 3.65 -0.51
N PHE A 139 -1.37 2.82 0.03
CA PHE A 139 -1.00 2.84 1.46
C PHE A 139 -0.47 4.21 1.91
N ALA A 140 0.47 4.81 1.18
CA ALA A 140 1.06 6.11 1.49
C ALA A 140 -0.01 7.20 1.63
N HIS A 141 -0.98 7.20 0.73
CA HIS A 141 -2.12 8.11 0.76
C HIS A 141 -3.08 7.86 1.93
N ALA A 142 -3.33 6.59 2.27
CA ALA A 142 -4.27 6.20 3.32
C ALA A 142 -3.68 6.31 4.73
N CYS A 143 -2.40 5.98 4.91
CA CYS A 143 -1.76 5.75 6.21
C CYS A 143 -0.62 6.73 6.49
N GLY A 144 0.02 7.26 5.45
CA GLY A 144 1.27 8.00 5.56
C GLY A 144 2.42 7.13 6.09
N GLY A 145 3.56 7.75 6.39
CA GLY A 145 4.73 7.05 6.94
C GLY A 145 4.67 6.95 8.47
N GLY A 146 5.19 5.89 9.06
CA GLY A 146 5.22 5.71 10.52
C GLY A 146 5.28 4.25 10.96
N ARG A 147 5.01 4.00 12.25
CA ARG A 147 4.92 2.64 12.78
C ARG A 147 3.65 1.95 12.33
N LEU A 148 3.79 0.69 11.99
CA LEU A 148 2.73 -0.14 11.45
C LEU A 148 3.06 -1.61 11.75
N CYS A 149 2.24 -2.28 12.58
CA CYS A 149 2.54 -3.64 13.10
C CYS A 149 3.91 -3.76 13.80
N GLY A 150 4.39 -2.68 14.41
CA GLY A 150 5.72 -2.61 15.05
C GLY A 150 6.81 -2.07 14.12
N ASP A 151 6.67 -2.24 12.81
CA ASP A 151 7.68 -1.86 11.82
C ASP A 151 7.50 -0.42 11.36
N TRP A 152 8.59 0.22 10.97
CA TRP A 152 8.58 1.59 10.50
C TRP A 152 8.56 1.63 8.97
N ILE A 153 7.44 2.07 8.40
CA ILE A 153 7.30 2.29 6.95
C ILE A 153 7.58 3.76 6.63
N TRP A 154 8.50 4.00 5.69
CA TRP A 154 8.81 5.33 5.18
C TRP A 154 7.83 5.71 4.08
N VAL A 155 7.43 6.97 4.04
CA VAL A 155 6.62 7.55 2.96
C VAL A 155 7.09 8.98 2.76
N PRO A 156 7.37 9.43 1.53
CA PRO A 156 7.73 10.81 1.25
C PRO A 156 6.54 11.73 1.53
N THR A 157 6.71 12.80 2.31
CA THR A 157 5.56 13.62 2.77
C THR A 157 5.46 15.02 2.14
N LYS A 158 6.58 15.63 1.71
CA LYS A 158 6.64 16.89 0.95
C LYS A 158 7.89 16.90 0.06
N GLY A 159 7.96 17.77 -0.96
CA GLY A 159 9.05 17.82 -1.95
C GLY A 159 10.47 17.82 -1.35
N GLY A 160 11.05 16.63 -1.18
CA GLY A 160 12.34 16.41 -0.52
C GLY A 160 12.31 16.26 1.02
N ASP A 161 11.16 16.45 1.66
CA ASP A 161 10.97 16.48 3.11
C ASP A 161 10.61 15.07 3.67
N MET A 162 11.39 14.06 3.30
CA MET A 162 11.72 13.07 4.32
C MET A 162 12.63 13.84 5.27
N GLY A 163 12.21 14.15 6.51
CA GLY A 163 13.03 14.96 7.41
C GLY A 163 14.48 14.45 7.38
N GLN A 164 15.48 15.32 7.19
CA GLN A 164 16.81 14.98 6.65
C GLN A 164 17.42 13.63 7.08
N ARG A 165 17.17 13.18 8.33
CA ARG A 165 17.51 11.83 8.82
C ARG A 165 16.90 10.67 8.05
N GLN A 166 15.61 10.70 7.74
CA GLN A 166 14.93 9.66 6.95
C GLN A 166 15.48 9.64 5.52
N TRP A 167 15.79 10.83 4.98
CA TRP A 167 16.39 10.99 3.67
C TRP A 167 17.82 10.46 3.59
N SER A 168 18.68 10.80 4.56
CA SER A 168 20.04 10.31 4.62
C SER A 168 20.07 8.80 4.82
N VAL A 169 19.21 8.24 5.68
CA VAL A 169 19.13 6.77 5.85
C VAL A 169 18.75 6.08 4.54
N TRP A 170 17.94 6.71 3.69
CA TRP A 170 17.57 6.19 2.38
C TRP A 170 18.72 6.27 1.35
N LYS A 171 19.38 7.43 1.19
CA LYS A 171 20.54 7.59 0.28
C LYS A 171 21.81 6.88 0.72
N THR A 172 22.03 6.72 2.03
CA THR A 172 23.23 6.04 2.57
C THR A 172 23.03 4.52 2.68
N ALA A 173 21.80 4.02 2.59
CA ALA A 173 21.53 2.58 2.53
C ALA A 173 21.94 1.93 1.20
N THR A 174 22.17 2.70 0.15
CA THR A 174 22.27 2.15 -1.22
C THR A 174 23.61 1.53 -1.58
N ASN A 175 24.67 1.63 -0.78
CA ASN A 175 25.91 0.87 -1.04
C ASN A 175 26.67 0.43 0.22
N GLU A 176 27.01 1.33 1.14
CA GLU A 176 27.88 0.97 2.28
C GLU A 176 27.22 0.07 3.33
N GLN A 177 25.91 0.21 3.55
CA GLN A 177 25.19 -0.65 4.50
C GLN A 177 25.03 -2.08 3.98
N PHE A 178 24.74 -2.24 2.68
CA PHE A 178 24.60 -3.56 2.05
C PHE A 178 25.91 -4.34 2.06
N ASP A 179 27.06 -3.65 1.93
CA ASP A 179 28.37 -4.30 2.00
C ASP A 179 28.71 -4.85 3.39
N ARG A 180 28.04 -4.36 4.44
CA ARG A 180 28.18 -4.87 5.82
C ARG A 180 27.19 -5.98 6.15
N LEU A 181 26.19 -6.24 5.30
CA LEU A 181 25.24 -7.31 5.56
C LEU A 181 25.86 -8.68 5.24
N ASN A 182 25.73 -9.61 6.16
CA ASN A 182 26.05 -11.01 5.93
C ASN A 182 24.90 -11.67 5.13
N VAL A 183 24.80 -11.40 3.84
CA VAL A 183 23.80 -11.99 2.95
C VAL A 183 24.42 -12.94 1.94
N THR A 184 23.61 -13.88 1.45
CA THR A 184 23.98 -14.84 0.41
C THR A 184 24.43 -14.12 -0.88
N ALA A 185 25.21 -14.83 -1.71
CA ALA A 185 25.65 -14.30 -3.01
C ALA A 185 24.46 -13.95 -3.92
N GLU A 186 23.36 -14.71 -3.83
CA GLU A 186 22.11 -14.42 -4.55
C GLU A 186 21.56 -13.04 -4.16
N VAL A 187 21.38 -12.78 -2.86
CA VAL A 187 20.87 -11.47 -2.40
C VAL A 187 21.81 -10.34 -2.77
N ARG A 188 23.11 -10.55 -2.60
CA ARG A 188 24.14 -9.56 -2.95
C ARG A 188 24.07 -9.14 -4.43
N SER A 189 23.65 -10.03 -5.32
CA SER A 189 23.57 -9.77 -6.77
C SER A 189 22.51 -8.74 -7.16
N TRP A 190 21.42 -8.60 -6.39
CA TRP A 190 20.30 -7.70 -6.72
C TRP A 190 20.02 -6.63 -5.67
N ILE A 191 20.51 -6.77 -4.43
CA ILE A 191 20.20 -5.83 -3.33
C ILE A 191 20.63 -4.39 -3.61
N ARG A 192 21.69 -4.18 -4.40
CA ARG A 192 22.17 -2.84 -4.81
C ARG A 192 21.19 -2.10 -5.72
N SER A 193 20.36 -2.83 -6.47
CA SER A 193 19.28 -2.24 -7.28
C SER A 193 17.96 -2.11 -6.52
N SER A 194 17.87 -2.66 -5.30
CA SER A 194 16.65 -2.64 -4.50
C SER A 194 16.34 -1.25 -3.94
N VAL A 195 15.07 -0.99 -3.65
CA VAL A 195 14.64 0.25 -2.99
C VAL A 195 14.16 -0.06 -1.58
N ARG A 196 14.88 0.44 -0.57
CA ARG A 196 14.47 0.33 0.83
C ARG A 196 13.27 1.24 1.11
N PHE A 197 12.24 0.72 1.77
CA PHE A 197 11.04 1.51 2.09
C PHE A 197 10.65 1.44 3.58
N GLY A 198 11.38 0.71 4.40
CA GLY A 198 11.13 0.65 5.83
C GLY A 198 12.11 -0.22 6.60
N ASN A 199 11.90 -0.28 7.91
CA ASN A 199 12.68 -1.09 8.84
C ASN A 199 11.77 -1.87 9.76
N GLY A 200 12.16 -3.10 10.06
CA GLY A 200 11.52 -3.86 11.13
C GLY A 200 12.01 -3.45 12.51
N SER A 201 11.30 -3.93 13.53
CA SER A 201 11.57 -3.60 14.95
C SER A 201 12.96 -4.00 15.46
N HIS A 202 13.62 -4.97 14.81
CA HIS A 202 14.91 -5.53 15.26
C HIS A 202 16.10 -5.15 14.36
N GLY A 203 15.97 -4.03 13.64
CA GLY A 203 16.96 -3.61 12.64
C GLY A 203 16.80 -4.32 11.30
N ASP A 204 15.66 -4.97 11.10
CA ASP A 204 15.31 -5.61 9.83
C ASP A 204 15.18 -4.56 8.73
N ILE A 205 15.40 -4.99 7.49
CA ILE A 205 15.39 -4.11 6.32
C ILE A 205 14.28 -4.56 5.37
N LEU A 206 13.41 -3.62 5.01
CA LEU A 206 12.33 -3.84 4.05
C LEU A 206 12.72 -3.20 2.72
N VAL A 207 12.80 -4.00 1.67
CA VAL A 207 13.16 -3.54 0.32
C VAL A 207 12.19 -4.05 -0.75
N TRP A 208 12.04 -3.27 -1.81
CA TRP A 208 11.53 -3.75 -3.10
C TRP A 208 12.68 -4.31 -3.90
N ASN A 209 12.60 -5.58 -4.29
CA ASN A 209 13.49 -6.16 -5.29
C ASN A 209 13.00 -5.72 -6.68
N THR A 210 13.50 -4.58 -7.14
CA THR A 210 13.11 -3.93 -8.40
C THR A 210 13.46 -4.76 -9.65
N SER A 211 14.31 -5.78 -9.51
CA SER A 211 14.61 -6.73 -10.59
C SER A 211 13.51 -7.78 -10.80
N ARG A 212 12.58 -7.92 -9.84
CA ARG A 212 11.49 -8.90 -9.87
C ARG A 212 10.13 -8.21 -9.78
N VAL A 213 9.55 -7.91 -10.93
CA VAL A 213 8.17 -7.42 -11.06
C VAL A 213 7.20 -8.59 -10.95
N THR A 214 6.33 -8.56 -9.95
CA THR A 214 5.36 -9.63 -9.63
C THR A 214 3.98 -9.34 -10.22
N ASP A 215 3.61 -8.06 -10.33
CA ASP A 215 2.42 -7.60 -11.04
C ASP A 215 2.79 -6.40 -11.94
N PRO A 216 2.91 -6.60 -13.27
CA PRO A 216 3.31 -5.53 -14.18
C PRO A 216 2.22 -4.45 -14.37
N VAL A 217 0.95 -4.75 -14.08
CA VAL A 217 -0.15 -3.77 -14.22
C VAL A 217 -0.13 -2.79 -13.06
N ARG A 218 0.02 -3.33 -11.83
CA ARG A 218 0.11 -2.53 -10.61
C ARG A 218 1.53 -2.07 -10.29
N VAL A 219 2.51 -2.51 -11.08
CA VAL A 219 3.94 -2.30 -10.87
C VAL A 219 4.36 -2.78 -9.47
N GLU A 220 3.84 -3.94 -9.06
CA GLU A 220 4.28 -4.55 -7.80
C GLU A 220 5.64 -5.21 -8.01
N TYR A 221 6.51 -5.02 -7.02
CA TYR A 221 7.79 -5.71 -6.92
C TYR A 221 7.70 -6.75 -5.82
N GLU A 222 8.53 -7.79 -5.93
CA GLU A 222 8.81 -8.68 -4.79
C GLU A 222 9.30 -7.83 -3.61
N VAL A 223 8.62 -7.97 -2.48
CA VAL A 223 9.04 -7.36 -1.22
C VAL A 223 9.92 -8.34 -0.48
N VAL A 224 11.10 -7.90 -0.08
CA VAL A 224 12.04 -8.70 0.68
C VAL A 224 12.22 -8.10 2.06
N TRP A 225 12.04 -8.94 3.06
CA TRP A 225 12.30 -8.64 4.45
C TRP A 225 13.57 -9.37 4.86
N LEU A 226 14.63 -8.59 5.07
CA LEU A 226 15.90 -9.09 5.57
C LEU A 226 15.87 -8.94 7.08
N THR A 227 15.78 -10.04 7.81
CA THR A 227 15.91 -9.95 9.27
C THR A 227 17.32 -9.53 9.64
N SER A 228 17.46 -8.88 10.80
CA SER A 228 18.71 -8.41 11.39
C SER A 228 19.92 -9.31 11.03
N PRO A 229 21.13 -8.74 10.78
CA PRO A 229 22.31 -9.44 10.24
C PRO A 229 22.84 -10.64 11.05
N TYR A 230 22.16 -11.00 12.14
CA TYR A 230 22.46 -12.13 13.01
C TYR A 230 21.60 -13.37 12.72
N GLN A 231 20.58 -13.29 11.86
CA GLN A 231 19.55 -14.35 11.75
C GLN A 231 19.39 -15.01 10.36
N ASP A 232 20.15 -14.60 9.34
CA ASP A 232 20.16 -15.18 7.97
C ASP A 232 18.78 -15.46 7.33
N ARG A 233 17.68 -14.89 7.87
CA ARG A 233 16.32 -15.21 7.42
C ARG A 233 15.86 -14.15 6.44
N ILE A 234 15.43 -14.64 5.29
CA ILE A 234 14.87 -13.84 4.22
C ILE A 234 13.44 -14.28 4.05
N GLU A 235 12.52 -13.33 4.20
CA GLU A 235 11.11 -13.54 3.85
C GLU A 235 10.80 -12.73 2.61
N THR A 236 10.10 -13.35 1.66
CA THR A 236 9.72 -12.73 0.39
C THR A 236 8.21 -12.71 0.26
N PHE A 237 7.67 -11.63 -0.30
CA PHE A 237 6.25 -11.45 -0.54
C PHE A 237 6.03 -10.98 -1.97
N GLU A 238 4.92 -11.40 -2.57
CA GLU A 238 4.60 -11.02 -3.95
C GLU A 238 4.30 -9.53 -4.12
N SER A 239 4.00 -8.79 -3.05
CA SER A 239 3.72 -7.35 -3.09
C SER A 239 3.79 -6.74 -1.69
N PHE A 240 3.74 -5.41 -1.63
CA PHE A 240 3.59 -4.72 -0.34
C PHE A 240 2.26 -5.07 0.34
N GLU A 241 1.19 -5.22 -0.44
CA GLU A 241 -0.11 -5.68 0.06
C GLU A 241 -0.06 -7.10 0.66
N ALA A 242 0.65 -8.03 0.02
CA ALA A 242 0.82 -9.39 0.55
C ALA A 242 1.60 -9.39 1.87
N MET A 243 2.72 -8.65 1.93
CA MET A 243 3.48 -8.46 3.17
C MET A 243 2.59 -7.87 4.27
N TRP A 244 1.84 -6.82 3.95
CA TRP A 244 0.93 -6.15 4.87
C TRP A 244 -0.09 -7.10 5.50
N ASN A 245 -0.80 -7.86 4.67
CA ASN A 245 -1.85 -8.76 5.13
C ASN A 245 -1.29 -9.85 6.07
N THR A 246 -0.11 -10.40 5.75
CA THR A 246 0.56 -11.38 6.62
C THR A 246 0.89 -10.78 7.98
N ARG A 247 1.48 -9.58 8.05
CA ARG A 247 1.87 -8.96 9.33
C ARG A 247 0.68 -8.54 10.19
N VAL A 248 -0.39 -8.05 9.57
CA VAL A 248 -1.63 -7.74 10.29
C VAL A 248 -2.21 -9.01 10.90
N ALA A 249 -2.22 -10.13 10.18
CA ALA A 249 -2.69 -11.41 10.72
C ALA A 249 -1.82 -11.93 11.87
N GLU A 250 -0.49 -11.84 11.75
CA GLU A 250 0.44 -12.23 12.82
C GLU A 250 0.26 -11.38 14.08
N THR A 251 0.08 -10.06 13.93
CA THR A 251 -0.14 -9.15 15.06
C THR A 251 -1.43 -9.50 15.80
N ARG A 252 -2.52 -9.77 15.07
CA ARG A 252 -3.81 -10.16 15.66
C ARG A 252 -3.73 -11.46 16.46
N ASN A 253 -2.95 -12.42 15.97
CA ASN A 253 -2.74 -13.70 16.66
C ASN A 253 -1.90 -13.53 17.94
N ALA A 254 -0.93 -12.61 17.93
CA ALA A 254 -0.06 -12.36 19.08
C ALA A 254 -0.79 -11.65 20.24
N ASP A 255 -1.73 -10.76 19.94
CA ASP A 255 -2.48 -9.98 20.94
C ASP A 255 -3.66 -10.74 21.58
N GLY A 256 -3.91 -12.00 21.21
CA GLY A 256 -4.89 -12.86 21.90
C GLY A 256 -6.35 -12.46 21.71
N ASP A 257 -6.73 -11.99 20.51
CA ASP A 257 -8.11 -11.87 19.99
C ASP A 257 -9.21 -11.33 20.93
N GLU A 258 -8.91 -10.27 21.70
CA GLU A 258 -9.92 -9.28 22.09
C GLU A 258 -9.79 -8.01 21.23
N ALA A 259 -9.75 -8.18 19.90
CA ALA A 259 -10.03 -7.09 18.98
C ALA A 259 -11.54 -6.78 19.06
N ARG A 260 -11.99 -6.10 20.13
CA ARG A 260 -13.36 -5.58 20.18
C ARG A 260 -13.59 -4.75 18.91
N PRO A 261 -14.64 -5.04 18.13
CA PRO A 261 -15.03 -4.17 17.03
C PRO A 261 -15.19 -2.77 17.58
N PHE A 262 -14.46 -1.81 17.02
CA PHE A 262 -14.69 -0.41 17.36
C PHE A 262 -16.03 -0.03 16.76
N GLU A 263 -17.02 0.22 17.62
CA GLU A 263 -18.27 0.87 17.19
C GLU A 263 -17.92 2.30 16.81
N PRO A 264 -18.11 2.71 15.53
CA PRO A 264 -17.89 4.09 15.14
C PRO A 264 -18.93 4.97 15.85
N GLU A 265 -18.46 5.99 16.57
CA GLU A 265 -19.30 7.14 16.98
C GLU A 265 -19.84 7.91 15.76
#